data_AF-A0AAV7BPC3-F1
#
_entry.id   AF-A0AAV7BPC3-F1
#
_cell.length_a   1.000
_cell.length_b   1.000
_cell.length_c   1.000
_cell.angle_alpha   90.00
_cell.angle_beta   90.00
_cell.angle_gamma   90.00
#
_symmetry.space_group_name_H-M   'P 1'
#
loop_
_entity.id
_entity.type
_entity.pdbx_description
1 polymer ?
#
loop_
_entity_poly.entity_id
_entity_poly.type
_entity_poly.pdbx_seq_one_letter_code
_entity_poly.pdbx_strand_id
1 'polypeptide(L)'
;MQSGSYKHPDTSCFYGIPDLFYLLFSSYKPPFLFSSCSLSNFQEFIYDKMPQCMRDEPLKQYVMSPAVCGNKFTELGEQCDCGTVQECTNPCCDAATCRFKAEAQCADGECCDKCKIKKVGSVCRPAKDDCDLPDMCDGKSPLCPKDRYIFNGHPCNDGQGVCFNGKCPMLESQCTQLWGASAVVAEDSCFNTNKRGVQYGHCKQVDGSYIACQPSDVKCGVLYCFGGSETPSIYASVAEFRNCRGVLAQGGMVQNGTKCAEGSVCYDGSCISINSAYRSSNCSANCPGHGICDSELQCQCQEGWAPPNCDATSDTNIVIIVVVIVIALLLVAGLILMFVFRKKCGKRSANRISGTTNPTFYQPQVKSGSNVSTPELSTKNVYPPPPPPAKPKKPQVPQPPSRDGYQAPQFSVKTSVESAKKSPAIQRPTNAPPPVPTTKPAPPTAPPKALKPPVKN
;
A
#
# COMPACT_ATOMS: atom_id res chain seq x y z
N MET A 1 16.57 15.52 10.07
CA MET A 1 16.46 15.27 8.62
C MET A 1 17.82 15.46 7.92
N GLN A 2 18.90 14.85 8.44
CA GLN A 2 20.20 14.77 7.74
C GLN A 2 20.35 13.44 6.96
N SER A 3 19.30 12.62 6.93
CA SER A 3 19.27 11.25 6.41
C SER A 3 18.88 11.15 4.93
N GLY A 4 18.44 12.23 4.29
CA GLY A 4 18.39 12.35 2.83
C GLY A 4 19.63 13.09 2.36
N SER A 5 20.20 12.73 1.20
CA SER A 5 21.42 13.31 0.63
C SER A 5 21.36 14.84 0.56
N TYR A 6 21.80 15.49 1.63
CA TYR A 6 21.80 16.94 1.80
C TYR A 6 23.23 17.42 1.57
N LYS A 7 23.45 18.18 0.49
CA LYS A 7 24.69 18.93 0.29
C LYS A 7 24.49 20.38 0.74
N HIS A 8 25.51 20.95 1.37
CA HIS A 8 25.53 22.37 1.73
C HIS A 8 25.32 23.24 0.47
N PRO A 9 24.59 24.37 0.56
CA PRO A 9 24.34 25.22 -0.59
C PRO A 9 25.65 25.87 -1.08
N ASP A 10 25.99 25.61 -2.34
CA ASP A 10 26.91 26.46 -3.12
C ASP A 10 26.23 27.82 -3.41
N THR A 11 27.04 28.83 -3.76
CA THR A 11 26.67 30.25 -3.93
C THR A 11 25.55 30.57 -4.93
N SER A 12 24.98 29.57 -5.61
CA SER A 12 23.87 29.68 -6.57
C SER A 12 22.48 29.34 -6.00
N CYS A 13 22.39 28.93 -4.73
CA CYS A 13 21.15 28.48 -4.11
C CYS A 13 20.38 29.63 -3.44
N PHE A 14 19.20 29.96 -3.97
CA PHE A 14 18.31 30.96 -3.37
C PHE A 14 17.31 30.32 -2.40
N TYR A 15 17.08 30.97 -1.26
CA TYR A 15 15.87 30.82 -0.47
C TYR A 15 14.81 31.74 -1.11
N GLY A 16 13.55 31.29 -1.21
CA GLY A 16 12.47 32.04 -1.85
C GLY A 16 12.01 33.30 -1.10
N ILE A 17 12.96 34.12 -0.61
CA ILE A 17 12.69 35.41 0.01
C ILE A 17 13.51 36.46 -0.75
N PRO A 18 12.90 37.28 -1.63
CA PRO A 18 13.39 38.63 -1.81
C PRO A 18 13.04 39.40 -0.53
N ASP A 19 14.04 40.03 0.09
CA ASP A 19 13.94 40.88 1.27
C ASP A 19 13.90 40.20 2.65
N LEU A 20 15.09 39.88 3.16
CA LEU A 20 15.44 40.26 4.54
C LEU A 20 16.95 40.50 4.66
N PHE A 21 17.41 41.51 3.92
CA PHE A 21 18.67 42.17 4.23
C PHE A 21 18.45 43.01 5.51
N TYR A 22 19.26 42.75 6.54
CA TYR A 22 19.31 43.41 7.85
C TYR A 22 18.17 43.13 8.84
N LEU A 23 18.39 42.15 9.72
CA LEU A 23 18.22 42.37 11.16
C LEU A 23 19.44 41.80 11.89
N LEU A 24 20.37 42.70 12.21
CA LEU A 24 21.50 42.46 13.11
C LEU A 24 20.98 42.30 14.55
N PHE A 25 21.38 41.19 15.17
CA PHE A 25 21.33 40.86 16.60
C PHE A 25 19.97 40.50 17.25
N SER A 26 19.98 39.31 17.87
CA SER A 26 19.06 38.84 18.92
C SER A 26 17.70 38.26 18.52
N SER A 27 17.69 37.22 17.69
CA SER A 27 16.83 36.02 17.83
C SER A 27 17.13 35.12 16.63
N TYR A 28 17.85 34.01 16.82
CA TYR A 28 18.11 33.06 15.74
C TYR A 28 16.78 32.34 15.43
N LYS A 29 15.97 32.91 14.53
CA LYS A 29 14.79 32.25 14.01
C LYS A 29 15.24 31.27 12.94
N PRO A 30 15.20 29.95 13.18
CA PRO A 30 15.54 28.99 12.14
C PRO A 30 14.59 29.19 10.94
N PRO A 31 15.11 29.10 9.70
CA PRO A 31 14.25 29.17 8.52
C PRO A 31 13.30 27.96 8.49
N PHE A 32 12.04 28.21 8.15
CA PHE A 32 11.02 27.17 7.97
C PHE A 32 10.83 26.77 6.48
N LEU A 33 11.63 27.34 5.58
CA LEU A 33 11.56 27.12 4.13
C LEU A 33 12.79 26.38 3.63
N PHE A 34 12.58 25.46 2.70
CA PHE A 34 13.65 24.82 1.94
C PHE A 34 14.25 25.77 0.90
N SER A 35 15.56 25.66 0.64
CA SER A 35 16.18 26.32 -0.52
C SER A 35 15.82 25.62 -1.83
N SER A 36 15.92 26.33 -2.94
CA SER A 36 15.77 25.76 -4.30
C SER A 36 16.63 24.51 -4.53
N CYS A 37 17.88 24.53 -4.09
CA CYS A 37 18.78 23.37 -4.16
C CYS A 37 18.32 22.20 -3.28
N SER A 38 17.79 22.48 -2.07
CA SER A 38 17.25 21.43 -1.20
C SER A 38 16.07 20.73 -1.87
N LEU A 39 15.19 21.49 -2.51
CA LEU A 39 14.04 20.96 -3.23
C LEU A 39 14.46 20.12 -4.43
N SER A 40 15.42 20.61 -5.23
CA SER A 40 15.96 19.88 -6.38
C SER A 40 16.62 18.56 -5.97
N ASN A 41 17.45 18.57 -4.92
CA ASN A 41 18.11 17.38 -4.42
C ASN A 41 17.12 16.36 -3.84
N PHE A 42 16.10 16.84 -3.11
CA PHE A 42 15.05 15.97 -2.60
C PHE A 42 14.25 15.35 -3.75
N GLN A 43 13.91 16.14 -4.75
CA GLN A 43 13.21 15.67 -5.94
C GLN A 43 14.01 14.58 -6.67
N GLU A 44 15.30 14.80 -6.91
CA GLU A 44 16.19 13.79 -7.51
C GLU A 44 16.27 12.51 -6.66
N PHE A 45 16.43 12.65 -5.34
CA PHE A 45 16.45 11.50 -4.42
C PHE A 45 15.14 10.71 -4.44
N ILE A 46 13.98 11.37 -4.48
CA ILE A 46 12.69 10.70 -4.61
C ILE A 46 12.60 10.01 -5.97
N TYR A 47 12.95 10.65 -7.09
CA TYR A 47 12.88 10.00 -8.40
C TYR A 47 13.84 8.80 -8.55
N ASP A 48 15.06 8.91 -8.04
CA ASP A 48 16.09 7.88 -8.20
C ASP A 48 15.96 6.74 -7.17
N LYS A 49 15.61 7.06 -5.92
CA LYS A 49 15.74 6.10 -4.81
C LYS A 49 14.45 5.76 -4.09
N MET A 50 13.34 6.49 -4.29
CA MET A 50 12.12 6.49 -3.44
C MET A 50 12.01 5.28 -2.50
N PRO A 51 12.55 5.39 -1.27
CA PRO A 51 12.53 4.30 -0.31
C PRO A 51 11.11 3.83 -0.05
N GLN A 52 10.88 2.53 -0.11
CA GLN A 52 9.55 1.94 0.11
C GLN A 52 9.00 2.30 1.50
N CYS A 53 9.86 2.41 2.51
CA CYS A 53 9.48 2.75 3.88
C CYS A 53 8.94 4.18 4.08
N MET A 54 8.99 5.04 3.06
CA MET A 54 8.42 6.39 3.11
C MET A 54 7.11 6.53 2.32
N ARG A 55 6.57 5.41 1.81
CA ARG A 55 5.28 5.40 1.09
C ARG A 55 4.08 5.17 2.00
N ASP A 56 4.28 4.42 3.07
CA ASP A 56 3.20 4.02 3.96
C ASP A 56 2.83 5.15 4.93
N GLU A 57 1.56 5.53 4.93
CA GLU A 57 1.00 6.43 5.92
C GLU A 57 0.91 5.72 7.29
N PRO A 58 1.38 6.33 8.39
CA PRO A 58 1.31 5.68 9.70
C PRO A 58 -0.14 5.53 10.17
N LEU A 59 -0.44 4.40 10.81
CA LEU A 59 -1.76 4.22 11.44
C LEU A 59 -1.93 5.27 12.55
N LYS A 60 -3.08 5.94 12.56
CA LYS A 60 -3.44 7.03 13.49
C LYS A 60 -3.18 6.71 14.97
N GLN A 61 -3.34 5.45 15.37
CA GLN A 61 -3.09 4.97 16.74
C GLN A 61 -1.61 5.00 17.16
N TYR A 62 -0.68 5.05 16.22
CA TYR A 62 0.76 5.12 16.48
C TYR A 62 1.29 6.56 16.50
N VAL A 63 0.43 7.53 16.19
CA VAL A 63 0.78 8.95 16.29
C VAL A 63 0.59 9.39 17.73
N MET A 64 1.72 9.63 18.39
CA MET A 64 1.77 9.96 19.83
C MET A 64 1.54 11.46 20.09
N SER A 65 1.54 12.29 19.05
CA SER A 65 1.20 13.71 19.15
C SER A 65 -0.30 13.89 19.40
N PRO A 66 -0.70 14.95 20.14
CA PRO A 66 -2.08 15.38 20.15
C PRO A 66 -2.54 15.76 18.74
N ALA A 67 -3.81 15.50 18.43
CA ALA A 67 -4.39 15.86 17.14
C ALA A 67 -4.31 17.37 16.87
N VAL A 68 -3.91 17.75 15.66
CA VAL A 68 -3.79 19.14 15.21
C VAL A 68 -4.53 19.34 13.91
N CYS A 69 -5.76 19.88 14.02
CA CYS A 69 -6.55 20.20 12.86
C CYS A 69 -5.86 21.24 11.95
N GLY A 70 -5.74 20.91 10.67
CA GLY A 70 -5.14 21.72 9.62
C GLY A 70 -3.70 21.35 9.27
N ASN A 71 -3.20 20.18 9.71
CA ASN A 71 -1.85 19.70 9.42
C ASN A 71 -1.78 18.74 8.23
N LYS A 72 -2.91 18.50 7.52
CA LYS A 72 -3.07 17.57 6.38
C LYS A 72 -2.87 16.10 6.73
N PHE A 73 -2.97 15.73 8.00
CA PHE A 73 -2.87 14.36 8.45
C PHE A 73 -4.04 14.07 9.37
N THR A 74 -4.95 13.18 8.96
CA THR A 74 -6.17 12.97 9.73
C THR A 74 -5.88 12.16 11.00
N GLU A 75 -5.94 12.80 12.17
CA GLU A 75 -5.60 12.17 13.45
C GLU A 75 -6.82 11.55 14.17
N LEU A 76 -6.58 10.91 15.33
CA LEU A 76 -7.66 10.39 16.16
C LEU A 76 -8.56 11.53 16.67
N GLY A 77 -9.86 11.43 16.37
CA GLY A 77 -10.87 12.42 16.76
C GLY A 77 -11.34 13.32 15.61
N GLU A 78 -10.57 13.38 14.53
CA GLU A 78 -10.88 14.09 13.28
C GLU A 78 -11.53 13.15 12.27
N GLN A 79 -12.35 13.71 11.37
CA GLN A 79 -12.96 12.96 10.27
C GLN A 79 -12.23 13.18 8.94
N CYS A 80 -11.57 14.33 8.79
CA CYS A 80 -10.80 14.73 7.64
C CYS A 80 -9.84 15.86 8.02
N ASP A 81 -8.77 16.04 7.25
CA ASP A 81 -7.90 17.20 7.34
C ASP A 81 -7.42 17.58 5.93
N CYS A 82 -7.76 18.78 5.48
CA CYS A 82 -7.37 19.31 4.17
C CYS A 82 -6.37 20.47 4.26
N GLY A 83 -5.75 20.64 5.43
CA GLY A 83 -4.88 21.77 5.75
C GLY A 83 -5.63 22.96 6.34
N THR A 84 -4.97 24.11 6.30
CA THR A 84 -5.52 25.37 6.82
C THR A 84 -6.76 25.84 6.05
N VAL A 85 -7.56 26.71 6.67
CA VAL A 85 -8.77 27.29 6.05
C VAL A 85 -8.45 28.01 4.73
N GLN A 86 -7.27 28.61 4.62
CA GLN A 86 -6.85 29.37 3.45
C GLN A 86 -6.46 28.48 2.27
N GLU A 87 -5.93 27.28 2.51
CA GLU A 87 -5.43 26.39 1.44
C GLU A 87 -6.40 25.27 1.09
N CYS A 88 -7.35 24.94 1.98
CA CYS A 88 -8.26 23.82 1.78
C CYS A 88 -9.20 24.06 0.59
N THR A 89 -9.06 23.24 -0.44
CA THR A 89 -9.94 23.20 -1.61
C THR A 89 -10.95 22.05 -1.56
N ASN A 90 -10.89 21.22 -0.51
CA ASN A 90 -11.70 20.02 -0.40
C ASN A 90 -13.18 20.35 -0.13
N PRO A 91 -14.11 19.97 -1.03
CA PRO A 91 -15.53 20.30 -0.88
C PRO A 91 -16.23 19.47 0.20
N CYS A 92 -15.58 18.45 0.75
CA CYS A 92 -16.13 17.49 1.71
C CYS A 92 -15.68 17.76 3.14
N CYS A 93 -14.59 18.48 3.34
CA CYS A 93 -14.00 18.75 4.65
C CYS A 93 -14.19 20.21 5.09
N ASP A 94 -14.57 20.41 6.34
CA ASP A 94 -14.53 21.71 7.00
C ASP A 94 -13.16 21.89 7.67
N ALA A 95 -12.32 22.71 7.05
CA ALA A 95 -10.95 22.99 7.49
C ALA A 95 -10.86 23.65 8.87
N ALA A 96 -11.93 24.31 9.35
CA ALA A 96 -11.92 24.94 10.67
C ALA A 96 -12.16 23.93 11.80
N THR A 97 -12.83 22.81 11.50
CA THR A 97 -13.30 21.85 12.51
C THR A 97 -12.77 20.43 12.32
N CYS A 98 -12.14 20.14 11.18
CA CYS A 98 -11.70 18.80 10.77
C CYS A 98 -12.84 17.77 10.83
N ARG A 99 -14.04 18.24 10.44
CA ARG A 99 -15.28 17.46 10.33
C ARG A 99 -15.74 17.41 8.88
N PHE A 100 -16.50 16.39 8.56
CA PHE A 100 -17.19 16.32 7.28
C PHE A 100 -18.21 17.46 7.17
N LYS A 101 -18.26 18.09 5.99
CA LYS A 101 -19.36 18.97 5.60
C LYS A 101 -20.64 18.14 5.45
N ALA A 102 -21.78 18.82 5.43
CA ALA A 102 -23.09 18.16 5.34
C ALA A 102 -23.12 17.18 4.16
N GLU A 103 -23.67 15.98 4.41
CA GLU A 103 -23.81 14.87 3.47
C GLU A 103 -22.52 14.17 3.01
N ALA A 104 -21.33 14.64 3.41
CA ALA A 104 -20.09 13.94 3.11
C ALA A 104 -19.94 12.66 3.96
N GLN A 105 -19.58 11.57 3.30
CA GLN A 105 -19.24 10.28 3.92
C GLN A 105 -17.73 10.09 4.03
N CYS A 106 -16.98 10.78 3.18
CA CYS A 106 -15.53 10.77 3.11
C CYS A 106 -15.05 12.12 2.58
N ALA A 107 -13.78 12.42 2.80
CA ALA A 107 -13.13 13.59 2.22
C ALA A 107 -11.82 13.24 1.51
N ASP A 108 -11.20 12.12 1.86
CA ASP A 108 -9.93 11.67 1.32
C ASP A 108 -9.91 10.13 1.20
N GLY A 109 -8.91 9.60 0.49
CA GLY A 109 -8.72 8.17 0.20
C GLY A 109 -9.14 7.79 -1.23
N GLU A 110 -8.49 6.75 -1.78
CA GLU A 110 -8.66 6.32 -3.17
C GLU A 110 -10.05 5.73 -3.44
N CYS A 111 -10.77 5.34 -2.40
CA CYS A 111 -12.17 4.90 -2.43
C CYS A 111 -13.16 6.01 -2.10
N CYS A 112 -12.75 7.28 -2.09
CA CYS A 112 -13.65 8.44 -2.01
C CYS A 112 -13.84 9.08 -3.40
N ASP A 113 -15.08 9.25 -3.83
CA ASP A 113 -15.42 10.01 -5.03
C ASP A 113 -16.58 10.98 -4.71
N LYS A 114 -16.37 12.27 -4.98
CA LYS A 114 -17.36 13.34 -4.73
C LYS A 114 -18.01 13.26 -3.33
N CYS A 115 -17.18 13.15 -2.30
CA CYS A 115 -17.59 13.04 -0.90
C CYS A 115 -18.40 11.78 -0.54
N LYS A 116 -18.45 10.77 -1.42
CA LYS A 116 -19.13 9.49 -1.21
C LYS A 116 -18.15 8.34 -1.34
N ILE A 117 -18.40 7.28 -0.58
CA ILE A 117 -17.61 6.07 -0.70
C ILE A 117 -17.94 5.39 -2.03
N LYS A 118 -16.91 5.03 -2.80
CA LYS A 118 -17.04 4.30 -4.06
C LYS A 118 -17.76 2.97 -3.84
N LYS A 119 -18.49 2.50 -4.85
CA LYS A 119 -19.21 1.23 -4.77
C LYS A 119 -18.24 0.05 -4.63
N VAL A 120 -18.70 -1.03 -4.01
CA VAL A 120 -17.95 -2.29 -3.95
C VAL A 120 -17.51 -2.72 -5.34
N GLY A 121 -16.27 -3.19 -5.48
CA GLY A 121 -15.69 -3.61 -6.76
C GLY A 121 -15.08 -2.48 -7.60
N SER A 122 -15.21 -1.21 -7.18
CA SER A 122 -14.54 -0.10 -7.88
C SER A 122 -13.03 -0.22 -7.71
N VAL A 123 -12.26 -0.24 -8.79
CA VAL A 123 -10.79 -0.30 -8.73
C VAL A 123 -10.25 0.99 -8.10
N CYS A 124 -9.47 0.85 -7.02
CA CYS A 124 -8.76 1.94 -6.37
C CYS A 124 -7.26 1.92 -6.64
N ARG A 125 -6.68 0.73 -6.85
CA ARG A 125 -5.30 0.56 -7.32
C ARG A 125 -5.30 -0.42 -8.51
N PRO A 126 -4.82 -0.02 -9.69
CA PRO A 126 -4.66 -0.95 -10.80
C PRO A 126 -3.50 -1.92 -10.52
N ALA A 127 -3.55 -3.13 -11.11
CA ALA A 127 -2.43 -4.05 -11.08
C ALA A 127 -1.19 -3.42 -11.73
N LYS A 128 -0.05 -3.54 -11.06
CA LYS A 128 1.22 -2.96 -11.51
C LYS A 128 1.96 -3.84 -12.52
N ASP A 129 1.92 -5.15 -12.34
CA ASP A 129 2.63 -6.14 -13.15
C ASP A 129 1.95 -7.51 -13.05
N ASP A 130 2.48 -8.51 -13.77
CA ASP A 130 1.88 -9.84 -13.89
C ASP A 130 1.76 -10.62 -12.57
N CYS A 131 2.39 -10.16 -11.49
CA CYS A 131 2.31 -10.78 -10.16
C CYS A 131 1.43 -10.01 -9.18
N ASP A 132 0.79 -8.94 -9.63
CA ASP A 132 -0.03 -8.05 -8.82
C ASP A 132 -1.50 -8.16 -9.21
N LEU A 133 -2.40 -7.88 -8.27
CA LEU A 133 -3.84 -7.85 -8.51
C LEU A 133 -4.34 -6.40 -8.37
N PRO A 134 -5.40 -6.00 -9.09
CA PRO A 134 -6.01 -4.70 -8.84
C PRO A 134 -6.75 -4.73 -7.51
N ASP A 135 -6.55 -3.71 -6.67
CA ASP A 135 -7.32 -3.58 -5.43
C ASP A 135 -8.65 -2.90 -5.71
N MET A 136 -9.70 -3.39 -5.04
CA MET A 136 -11.07 -2.93 -5.21
C MET A 136 -11.66 -2.43 -3.91
N CYS A 137 -12.38 -1.31 -3.97
CA CYS A 137 -13.10 -0.76 -2.83
C CYS A 137 -14.11 -1.76 -2.27
N ASP A 138 -14.24 -1.80 -0.95
CA ASP A 138 -15.18 -2.66 -0.24
C ASP A 138 -16.60 -2.06 -0.14
N GLY A 139 -16.77 -0.80 -0.55
CA GLY A 139 -18.02 -0.05 -0.45
C GLY A 139 -18.33 0.50 0.95
N LYS A 140 -17.41 0.37 1.91
CA LYS A 140 -17.60 0.73 3.32
C LYS A 140 -16.53 1.68 3.85
N SER A 141 -15.32 1.60 3.30
CA SER A 141 -14.17 2.42 3.66
C SER A 141 -13.82 3.37 2.52
N PRO A 142 -13.39 4.61 2.84
CA PRO A 142 -12.84 5.52 1.84
C PRO A 142 -11.38 5.21 1.48
N LEU A 143 -10.70 4.39 2.28
CA LEU A 143 -9.34 3.91 2.00
C LEU A 143 -9.38 2.69 1.08
N CYS A 144 -8.45 2.61 0.13
CA CYS A 144 -8.22 1.38 -0.61
C CYS A 144 -7.80 0.28 0.39
N PRO A 145 -8.30 -0.96 0.26
CA PRO A 145 -7.85 -2.06 1.10
C PRO A 145 -6.36 -2.32 0.92
N LYS A 146 -5.79 -3.11 1.82
CA LYS A 146 -4.38 -3.51 1.76
C LYS A 146 -4.09 -4.20 0.42
N ASP A 147 -2.94 -3.87 -0.16
CA ASP A 147 -2.42 -4.46 -1.40
C ASP A 147 -2.46 -5.99 -1.36
N ARG A 148 -3.21 -6.56 -2.30
CA ARG A 148 -3.26 -7.98 -2.59
C ARG A 148 -2.55 -8.25 -3.91
N TYR A 149 -1.81 -9.34 -3.91
CA TYR A 149 -1.02 -9.78 -5.05
C TYR A 149 -1.29 -11.25 -5.34
N ILE A 150 -0.90 -11.70 -6.54
CA ILE A 150 -1.11 -13.08 -6.96
C ILE A 150 -0.31 -14.03 -6.06
N PHE A 151 -0.94 -15.13 -5.65
CA PHE A 151 -0.33 -16.12 -4.78
C PHE A 151 1.02 -16.65 -5.33
N ASN A 152 1.94 -16.93 -4.41
CA ASN A 152 3.28 -17.40 -4.74
C ASN A 152 3.23 -18.70 -5.57
N GLY A 153 4.01 -18.76 -6.64
CA GLY A 153 4.02 -19.92 -7.55
C GLY A 153 3.35 -19.69 -8.90
N HIS A 154 2.59 -18.61 -9.07
CA HIS A 154 2.00 -18.28 -10.36
C HIS A 154 3.09 -17.92 -11.40
N PRO A 155 3.03 -18.41 -12.65
CA PRO A 155 3.99 -18.02 -13.69
C PRO A 155 3.92 -16.53 -14.01
N CYS A 156 5.05 -15.91 -14.33
CA CYS A 156 5.15 -14.50 -14.73
C CYS A 156 6.23 -14.29 -15.79
N ASN A 157 6.23 -13.13 -16.46
CA ASN A 157 7.17 -12.81 -17.56
C ASN A 157 7.18 -13.92 -18.63
N ASP A 158 6.00 -14.20 -19.19
CA ASP A 158 5.78 -15.26 -20.19
C ASP A 158 6.24 -16.67 -19.74
N GLY A 159 6.20 -16.95 -18.43
CA GLY A 159 6.59 -18.24 -17.86
C GLY A 159 8.09 -18.42 -17.60
N GLN A 160 8.89 -17.36 -17.82
CA GLN A 160 10.31 -17.34 -17.49
C GLN A 160 10.54 -17.19 -15.98
N GLY A 161 9.61 -16.58 -15.26
CA GLY A 161 9.67 -16.39 -13.81
C GLY A 161 8.49 -17.01 -13.07
N VAL A 162 8.55 -16.88 -11.74
CA VAL A 162 7.50 -17.34 -10.82
C VAL A 162 7.24 -16.24 -9.80
N CYS A 163 5.97 -15.90 -9.60
CA CYS A 163 5.56 -14.87 -8.65
C CYS A 163 5.95 -15.26 -7.23
N PHE A 164 6.55 -14.29 -6.53
CA PHE A 164 6.91 -14.39 -5.13
C PHE A 164 6.74 -13.03 -4.44
N ASN A 165 5.81 -12.98 -3.49
CA ASN A 165 5.44 -11.80 -2.71
C ASN A 165 5.14 -10.57 -3.60
N GLY A 166 4.32 -10.76 -4.63
CA GLY A 166 3.89 -9.71 -5.56
C GLY A 166 4.97 -9.21 -6.51
N LYS A 167 6.04 -9.99 -6.72
CA LYS A 167 7.12 -9.69 -7.66
C LYS A 167 7.42 -10.90 -8.52
N CYS A 168 8.02 -10.67 -9.67
CA CYS A 168 8.60 -11.71 -10.52
C CYS A 168 10.14 -11.71 -10.39
N PRO A 169 10.73 -12.32 -9.33
CA PRO A 169 12.17 -12.34 -9.14
C PRO A 169 12.87 -13.14 -10.26
N MET A 170 13.83 -12.50 -10.92
CA MET A 170 14.64 -13.08 -11.99
C MET A 170 16.11 -12.67 -11.84
N LEU A 171 17.04 -13.54 -12.26
CA LEU A 171 18.48 -13.28 -12.18
C LEU A 171 18.86 -12.01 -12.95
N GLU A 172 18.27 -11.81 -14.13
CA GLU A 172 18.48 -10.67 -15.03
C GLU A 172 18.06 -9.36 -14.36
N SER A 173 16.85 -9.35 -13.78
CA SER A 173 16.31 -8.20 -13.06
C SER A 173 17.15 -7.84 -11.82
N GLN A 174 17.69 -8.85 -11.14
CA GLN A 174 18.55 -8.63 -9.98
C GLN A 174 19.94 -8.10 -10.39
N CYS A 175 20.52 -8.60 -11.49
CA CYS A 175 21.77 -8.06 -12.03
C CYS A 175 21.63 -6.60 -12.45
N THR A 176 20.55 -6.26 -13.17
CA THR A 176 20.30 -4.87 -13.60
C THR A 176 19.99 -3.94 -12.42
N GLN A 177 19.32 -4.43 -11.38
CA GLN A 177 19.10 -3.65 -10.14
C GLN A 177 20.40 -3.41 -9.36
N LEU A 178 21.30 -4.38 -9.32
CA LEU A 178 22.58 -4.26 -8.61
C LEU A 178 23.58 -3.41 -9.38
N TRP A 179 23.69 -3.60 -10.69
CA TRP A 179 24.80 -3.07 -11.49
C TRP A 179 24.35 -2.10 -12.59
N GLY A 180 23.07 -1.77 -12.70
CA GLY A 180 22.53 -0.88 -13.73
C GLY A 180 22.08 -1.59 -15.01
N ALA A 181 21.41 -0.85 -15.89
CA ALA A 181 20.64 -1.40 -17.01
C ALA A 181 21.45 -2.22 -18.05
N SER A 182 22.77 -2.03 -18.14
CA SER A 182 23.65 -2.77 -19.06
C SER A 182 24.24 -4.06 -18.47
N ALA A 183 23.88 -4.41 -17.23
CA ALA A 183 24.34 -5.62 -16.58
C ALA A 183 23.51 -6.84 -17.01
N VAL A 184 24.17 -7.98 -17.13
CA VAL A 184 23.57 -9.27 -17.51
C VAL A 184 23.96 -10.35 -16.50
N VAL A 185 23.23 -11.46 -16.51
CA VAL A 185 23.60 -12.65 -15.74
C VAL A 185 24.92 -13.20 -16.28
N ALA A 186 25.86 -13.51 -15.39
CA ALA A 186 27.13 -14.09 -15.80
C ALA A 186 26.96 -15.54 -16.27
N GLU A 187 27.96 -16.06 -16.96
CA GLU A 187 27.98 -17.45 -17.42
C GLU A 187 27.80 -18.45 -16.25
N ASP A 188 27.23 -19.61 -16.56
CA ASP A 188 27.03 -20.71 -15.59
C ASP A 188 28.34 -21.14 -14.91
N SER A 189 29.47 -20.97 -15.58
CA SER A 189 30.80 -21.24 -15.04
C SER A 189 31.08 -20.44 -13.75
N CYS A 190 30.57 -19.21 -13.63
CA CYS A 190 30.70 -18.38 -12.44
C CYS A 190 30.02 -19.01 -11.21
N PHE A 191 28.81 -19.55 -11.41
CA PHE A 191 27.99 -20.14 -10.34
C PHE A 191 28.62 -21.42 -9.75
N ASN A 192 29.53 -22.10 -10.46
CA ASN A 192 30.28 -23.23 -9.87
C ASN A 192 31.14 -22.81 -8.67
N THR A 193 31.50 -21.53 -8.56
CA THR A 193 32.20 -20.98 -7.40
C THR A 193 31.39 -21.16 -6.11
N ASN A 194 30.05 -21.22 -6.20
CA ASN A 194 29.17 -21.45 -5.06
C ASN A 194 29.36 -22.82 -4.39
N LYS A 195 30.00 -23.78 -5.05
CA LYS A 195 30.37 -25.09 -4.47
C LYS A 195 31.53 -25.02 -3.47
N ARG A 196 32.19 -23.86 -3.34
CA ARG A 196 33.39 -23.72 -2.50
C ARG A 196 33.09 -23.51 -1.00
N GLY A 197 31.94 -22.92 -0.67
CA GLY A 197 31.61 -22.61 0.73
C GLY A 197 32.50 -21.52 1.31
N VAL A 198 32.67 -20.43 0.57
CA VAL A 198 33.48 -19.26 0.97
C VAL A 198 32.67 -17.98 0.83
N GLN A 199 33.15 -16.87 1.38
CA GLN A 199 32.42 -15.58 1.40
C GLN A 199 31.89 -15.16 0.04
N TYR A 200 32.64 -15.37 -1.03
CA TYR A 200 32.27 -14.99 -2.39
C TYR A 200 31.66 -16.13 -3.21
N GLY A 201 31.34 -17.27 -2.60
CA GLY A 201 30.71 -18.41 -3.26
C GLY A 201 30.18 -19.42 -2.25
N HIS A 202 28.90 -19.31 -1.92
CA HIS A 202 28.19 -20.15 -0.95
C HIS A 202 26.67 -20.10 -1.21
N CYS A 203 25.91 -20.98 -0.56
CA CYS A 203 24.44 -20.98 -0.59
C CYS A 203 23.82 -20.36 0.66
N LYS A 204 24.45 -20.58 1.82
CA LYS A 204 23.95 -20.07 3.10
C LYS A 204 25.10 -19.56 3.95
N GLN A 205 24.78 -18.63 4.84
CA GLN A 205 25.67 -18.21 5.91
C GLN A 205 24.97 -18.51 7.23
N VAL A 206 25.55 -19.40 8.03
CA VAL A 206 25.00 -19.81 9.33
C VAL A 206 26.08 -19.63 10.37
N ASP A 207 25.80 -18.82 11.40
CA ASP A 207 26.73 -18.52 12.50
C ASP A 207 28.13 -18.08 12.02
N GLY A 208 28.18 -17.25 10.98
CA GLY A 208 29.42 -16.76 10.36
C GLY A 208 30.14 -17.76 9.45
N SER A 209 29.67 -19.01 9.37
CA SER A 209 30.21 -20.05 8.49
C SER A 209 29.51 -20.05 7.13
N TYR A 210 30.28 -20.18 6.06
CA TYR A 210 29.77 -20.24 4.69
C TYR A 210 29.52 -21.69 4.28
N ILE A 211 28.28 -22.00 3.91
CA ILE A 211 27.86 -23.34 3.51
C ILE A 211 27.94 -23.46 1.99
N ALA A 212 28.73 -24.41 1.52
CA ALA A 212 28.84 -24.74 0.09
C ALA A 212 27.49 -25.21 -0.48
N CYS A 213 27.22 -24.84 -1.74
CA CYS A 213 26.05 -25.32 -2.44
C CYS A 213 26.17 -26.78 -2.87
N GLN A 214 25.04 -27.50 -2.85
CA GLN A 214 24.92 -28.75 -3.61
C GLN A 214 24.93 -28.45 -5.12
N PRO A 215 25.22 -29.44 -5.98
CA PRO A 215 25.21 -29.24 -7.43
C PRO A 215 23.91 -28.67 -7.99
N SER A 216 22.75 -29.03 -7.43
CA SER A 216 21.43 -28.52 -7.83
C SER A 216 21.18 -27.07 -7.37
N ASP A 217 21.89 -26.60 -6.35
CA ASP A 217 21.60 -25.34 -5.67
C ASP A 217 22.52 -24.20 -6.10
N VAL A 218 23.47 -24.46 -7.00
CA VAL A 218 24.48 -23.48 -7.39
C VAL A 218 23.91 -22.18 -7.97
N LYS A 219 22.70 -22.24 -8.54
CA LYS A 219 21.94 -21.09 -9.05
C LYS A 219 21.13 -20.35 -7.99
N CYS A 220 21.20 -20.77 -6.72
CA CYS A 220 20.53 -20.16 -5.59
C CYS A 220 21.50 -19.56 -4.54
N GLY A 221 22.81 -19.62 -4.81
CA GLY A 221 23.83 -19.03 -3.94
C GLY A 221 24.12 -17.57 -4.24
N VAL A 222 25.41 -17.18 -4.19
CA VAL A 222 25.85 -15.86 -4.64
C VAL A 222 25.48 -15.66 -6.11
N LEU A 223 24.84 -14.51 -6.41
CA LEU A 223 24.53 -14.11 -7.78
C LEU A 223 25.80 -13.57 -8.44
N TYR A 224 26.04 -14.00 -9.68
CA TYR A 224 27.12 -13.46 -10.52
C TYR A 224 26.55 -12.75 -11.75
N CYS A 225 27.05 -11.56 -11.99
CA CYS A 225 26.69 -10.69 -13.11
C CYS A 225 27.93 -10.30 -13.93
N PHE A 226 27.69 -9.77 -15.12
CA PHE A 226 28.71 -9.21 -16.01
C PHE A 226 28.24 -7.86 -16.57
N GLY A 227 29.18 -6.96 -16.86
CA GLY A 227 28.88 -5.60 -17.34
C GLY A 227 28.32 -4.67 -16.24
N GLY A 228 27.63 -3.61 -16.67
CA GLY A 228 27.06 -2.59 -15.77
C GLY A 228 28.05 -1.53 -15.28
N SER A 229 27.64 -0.82 -14.25
CA SER A 229 28.39 0.19 -13.49
C SER A 229 29.58 -0.41 -12.74
N GLU A 230 30.59 0.42 -12.47
CA GLU A 230 31.77 0.02 -11.70
C GLU A 230 31.42 -0.38 -10.26
N THR A 231 30.45 0.28 -9.64
CA THR A 231 30.00 -0.01 -8.26
C THR A 231 28.56 -0.50 -8.24
N PRO A 232 28.21 -1.43 -7.33
CA PRO A 232 26.83 -1.84 -7.16
C PRO A 232 25.98 -0.77 -6.48
N SER A 233 24.67 -0.82 -6.66
CA SER A 233 23.69 0.07 -6.04
C SER A 233 23.60 -0.09 -4.52
N ILE A 234 24.13 -1.18 -3.98
CA ILE A 234 24.27 -1.44 -2.54
C ILE A 234 25.73 -1.24 -2.09
N TYR A 235 25.94 -0.57 -0.96
CA TYR A 235 27.28 -0.37 -0.40
C TYR A 235 27.80 -1.67 0.23
N ALA A 236 28.64 -2.41 -0.49
CA ALA A 236 29.20 -3.68 -0.06
C ALA A 236 30.52 -4.00 -0.78
N SER A 237 31.30 -4.93 -0.22
CA SER A 237 32.48 -5.48 -0.91
C SER A 237 32.05 -6.29 -2.12
N VAL A 238 32.89 -6.29 -3.16
CA VAL A 238 32.65 -6.98 -4.43
C VAL A 238 33.72 -8.05 -4.62
N ALA A 239 33.32 -9.23 -5.08
CA ALA A 239 34.24 -10.22 -5.63
C ALA A 239 34.21 -10.16 -7.15
N GLU A 240 35.37 -9.98 -7.75
CA GLU A 240 35.53 -9.90 -9.19
C GLU A 240 36.65 -10.84 -9.65
N PHE A 241 36.31 -11.73 -10.58
CA PHE A 241 37.27 -12.65 -11.20
C PHE A 241 36.80 -13.02 -12.59
N ARG A 242 37.67 -12.87 -13.59
CA ARG A 242 37.29 -13.02 -15.01
C ARG A 242 36.07 -12.14 -15.32
N ASN A 243 35.01 -12.72 -15.89
CA ASN A 243 33.75 -12.04 -16.20
C ASN A 243 32.67 -12.27 -15.12
N CYS A 244 33.07 -12.63 -13.90
CA CYS A 244 32.16 -12.91 -12.78
C CYS A 244 32.26 -11.78 -11.75
N ARG A 245 31.16 -11.06 -11.52
CA ARG A 245 31.05 -10.03 -10.48
C ARG A 245 29.95 -10.42 -9.51
N GLY A 246 30.29 -10.55 -8.23
CA GLY A 246 29.34 -10.89 -7.16
C GLY A 246 29.44 -9.90 -6.00
N VAL A 247 28.32 -9.62 -5.34
CA VAL A 247 28.29 -8.71 -4.18
C VAL A 247 28.32 -9.51 -2.89
N LEU A 248 29.23 -9.17 -1.97
CA LEU A 248 29.49 -9.90 -0.72
C LEU A 248 28.59 -9.40 0.41
N ALA A 249 27.29 -9.41 0.18
CA ALA A 249 26.25 -9.04 1.14
C ALA A 249 24.99 -9.85 0.87
N GLN A 250 24.03 -9.83 1.80
CA GLN A 250 22.75 -10.53 1.64
C GLN A 250 22.01 -10.12 0.35
N GLY A 251 22.10 -8.85 -0.05
CA GLY A 251 21.51 -8.36 -1.32
C GLY A 251 22.21 -8.87 -2.59
N GLY A 252 23.39 -9.50 -2.47
CA GLY A 252 24.12 -10.14 -3.56
C GLY A 252 23.85 -11.64 -3.73
N MET A 253 23.02 -12.23 -2.86
CA MET A 253 22.54 -13.61 -3.01
C MET A 253 21.36 -13.65 -3.96
N VAL A 254 21.17 -14.76 -4.68
CA VAL A 254 19.98 -14.95 -5.53
C VAL A 254 18.71 -14.85 -4.68
N GLN A 255 17.77 -14.02 -5.12
CA GLN A 255 16.54 -13.76 -4.38
C GLN A 255 15.66 -15.01 -4.27
N ASN A 256 15.00 -15.15 -3.11
CA ASN A 256 13.96 -16.16 -2.95
C ASN A 256 12.86 -15.98 -4.01
N GLY A 257 12.36 -17.10 -4.51
CA GLY A 257 11.37 -17.18 -5.58
C GLY A 257 11.93 -17.14 -7.00
N THR A 258 13.22 -16.87 -7.18
CA THR A 258 13.85 -16.92 -8.50
C THR A 258 13.77 -18.33 -9.07
N LYS A 259 13.29 -18.47 -10.31
CA LYS A 259 13.22 -19.76 -11.01
C LYS A 259 14.64 -20.33 -11.18
N CYS A 260 14.88 -21.54 -10.67
CA CYS A 260 16.19 -22.21 -10.74
C CYS A 260 16.17 -23.47 -11.61
N ALA A 261 14.99 -24.07 -11.79
CA ALA A 261 14.71 -25.15 -12.73
C ALA A 261 13.20 -25.15 -13.04
N GLU A 262 12.77 -25.99 -13.98
CA GLU A 262 11.33 -26.17 -14.22
C GLU A 262 10.62 -26.69 -12.96
N GLY A 263 9.51 -26.05 -12.61
CA GLY A 263 8.74 -26.35 -11.39
C GLY A 263 9.48 -26.07 -10.06
N SER A 264 10.62 -25.37 -10.09
CA SER A 264 11.47 -25.15 -8.92
C SER A 264 11.97 -23.71 -8.80
N VAL A 265 12.12 -23.27 -7.56
CA VAL A 265 12.53 -21.90 -7.20
C VAL A 265 13.61 -21.93 -6.14
N CYS A 266 14.42 -20.88 -6.11
CA CYS A 266 15.36 -20.65 -5.03
C CYS A 266 14.60 -20.28 -3.76
N TYR A 267 14.87 -21.00 -2.67
CA TYR A 267 14.34 -20.66 -1.35
C TYR A 267 15.38 -20.98 -0.30
N ASP A 268 15.79 -19.96 0.47
CA ASP A 268 16.82 -20.07 1.50
C ASP A 268 18.09 -20.76 0.97
N GLY A 269 18.59 -20.29 -0.18
CA GLY A 269 19.80 -20.82 -0.80
C GLY A 269 19.70 -22.25 -1.36
N SER A 270 18.50 -22.80 -1.54
CA SER A 270 18.29 -24.16 -2.07
C SER A 270 17.36 -24.12 -3.28
N CYS A 271 17.61 -24.94 -4.32
CA CYS A 271 16.70 -25.06 -5.46
C CYS A 271 15.69 -26.17 -5.19
N ILE A 272 14.48 -25.79 -4.78
CA ILE A 272 13.44 -26.73 -4.35
C ILE A 272 12.16 -26.56 -5.15
N SER A 273 11.31 -27.58 -5.16
CA SER A 273 10.04 -27.51 -5.88
C SER A 273 9.15 -26.38 -5.34
N ILE A 274 8.36 -25.75 -6.22
CA ILE A 274 7.40 -24.69 -5.87
C ILE A 274 6.47 -25.14 -4.72
N ASN A 275 6.00 -26.39 -4.77
CA ASN A 275 5.15 -26.99 -3.75
C ASN A 275 5.84 -27.04 -2.38
N SER A 276 7.12 -27.41 -2.34
CA SER A 276 7.91 -27.45 -1.10
C SER A 276 8.22 -26.04 -0.58
N ALA A 277 8.51 -25.08 -1.46
CA ALA A 277 8.88 -23.71 -1.09
C ALA A 277 7.72 -22.93 -0.47
N TYR A 278 6.54 -22.96 -1.10
CA TYR A 278 5.42 -22.11 -0.70
C TYR A 278 4.35 -22.85 0.09
N ARG A 279 4.53 -24.17 0.30
CA ARG A 279 3.48 -25.05 0.81
C ARG A 279 2.20 -24.85 0.00
N SER A 280 2.36 -24.86 -1.33
CA SER A 280 1.33 -24.51 -2.32
C SER A 280 -0.02 -25.02 -1.85
N SER A 281 -0.81 -24.10 -1.31
CA SER A 281 -2.16 -24.41 -0.90
C SER A 281 -2.93 -24.72 -2.19
N ASN A 282 -3.89 -25.64 -2.16
CA ASN A 282 -4.78 -25.88 -3.30
C ASN A 282 -5.67 -24.66 -3.63
N CYS A 283 -5.33 -23.45 -3.20
CA CYS A 283 -6.10 -22.23 -3.44
C CYS A 283 -6.32 -21.98 -4.92
N SER A 284 -5.30 -22.11 -5.78
CA SER A 284 -5.50 -21.99 -7.23
C SER A 284 -6.45 -23.06 -7.80
N ALA A 285 -6.50 -24.24 -7.18
CA ALA A 285 -7.49 -25.27 -7.55
C ALA A 285 -8.91 -24.93 -7.07
N ASN A 286 -9.04 -24.09 -6.05
CA ASN A 286 -10.32 -23.60 -5.52
C ASN A 286 -10.85 -22.35 -6.25
N CYS A 287 -10.05 -21.76 -7.16
CA CYS A 287 -10.44 -20.63 -8.02
C CYS A 287 -10.55 -21.03 -9.50
N PRO A 288 -11.36 -22.04 -9.88
CA PRO A 288 -11.37 -22.53 -11.25
C PRO A 288 -11.90 -21.51 -12.25
N GLY A 289 -11.17 -21.32 -13.35
CA GLY A 289 -11.61 -20.62 -14.56
C GLY A 289 -11.63 -19.09 -14.44
N HIS A 290 -12.47 -18.56 -13.54
CA HIS A 290 -12.81 -17.14 -13.49
C HIS A 290 -12.26 -16.43 -12.25
N GLY A 291 -11.27 -16.99 -11.58
CA GLY A 291 -10.66 -16.41 -10.40
C GLY A 291 -9.15 -16.60 -10.36
N ILE A 292 -8.46 -15.66 -9.72
CA ILE A 292 -7.04 -15.78 -9.40
C ILE A 292 -6.92 -15.84 -7.87
N CYS A 293 -6.13 -16.79 -7.35
CA CYS A 293 -5.85 -16.87 -5.94
C CYS A 293 -4.91 -15.74 -5.51
N ASP A 294 -5.31 -14.98 -4.49
CA ASP A 294 -4.53 -13.90 -3.91
C ASP A 294 -3.63 -14.36 -2.75
N SER A 295 -2.84 -13.43 -2.23
CA SER A 295 -1.93 -13.63 -1.10
C SER A 295 -2.61 -13.91 0.24
N GLU A 296 -3.93 -13.69 0.35
CA GLU A 296 -4.77 -14.01 1.51
C GLU A 296 -5.50 -15.36 1.35
N LEU A 297 -5.17 -16.13 0.31
CA LEU A 297 -5.79 -17.41 -0.03
C LEU A 297 -7.27 -17.29 -0.40
N GLN A 298 -7.67 -16.14 -0.97
CA GLN A 298 -9.01 -15.90 -1.48
C GLN A 298 -9.01 -15.81 -3.01
N CYS A 299 -10.14 -16.10 -3.65
CA CYS A 299 -10.26 -15.93 -5.09
C CYS A 299 -10.71 -14.51 -5.42
N GLN A 300 -9.92 -13.82 -6.23
CA GLN A 300 -10.34 -12.59 -6.88
C GLN A 300 -11.00 -12.92 -8.21
N CYS A 301 -12.32 -12.77 -8.26
CA CYS A 301 -13.12 -13.13 -9.42
C CYS A 301 -13.04 -12.09 -10.55
N GLN A 302 -13.11 -12.57 -11.78
CA GLN A 302 -13.29 -11.74 -12.97
C GLN A 302 -14.66 -11.06 -12.95
N GLU A 303 -14.77 -9.97 -13.72
CA GLU A 303 -16.03 -9.24 -13.84
C GLU A 303 -17.17 -10.16 -14.29
N GLY A 304 -18.31 -10.09 -13.59
CA GLY A 304 -19.46 -10.96 -13.83
C GLY A 304 -19.46 -12.26 -13.02
N TRP A 305 -18.43 -12.55 -12.22
CA TRP A 305 -18.35 -13.74 -11.34
C TRP A 305 -18.33 -13.36 -9.86
N ALA A 306 -18.87 -14.23 -9.01
CA ALA A 306 -19.03 -13.97 -7.59
C ALA A 306 -18.12 -14.88 -6.72
N PRO A 307 -17.53 -14.35 -5.62
CA PRO A 307 -16.82 -15.15 -4.63
C PRO A 307 -17.77 -16.13 -3.89
N PRO A 308 -17.25 -17.18 -3.23
CA PRO A 308 -15.84 -17.40 -2.88
C PRO A 308 -15.01 -18.12 -3.94
N ASN A 309 -15.62 -18.91 -4.85
CA ASN A 309 -14.89 -19.79 -5.78
C ASN A 309 -14.97 -19.34 -7.25
N CYS A 310 -15.68 -18.24 -7.55
CA CYS A 310 -15.85 -17.71 -8.90
C CYS A 310 -16.54 -18.69 -9.87
N ASP A 311 -17.46 -19.52 -9.36
CA ASP A 311 -18.24 -20.52 -10.10
C ASP A 311 -19.68 -20.06 -10.40
N ALA A 312 -20.16 -19.03 -9.71
CA ALA A 312 -21.47 -18.42 -9.95
C ALA A 312 -21.33 -17.06 -10.65
N THR A 313 -22.23 -16.76 -11.58
CA THR A 313 -22.34 -15.44 -12.20
C THR A 313 -23.00 -14.45 -11.26
N SER A 314 -22.59 -13.19 -11.26
CA SER A 314 -23.25 -12.16 -10.46
C SER A 314 -24.67 -11.89 -10.98
N ASP A 315 -25.67 -12.16 -10.15
CA ASP A 315 -27.11 -12.16 -10.47
C ASP A 315 -27.69 -10.82 -10.92
N THR A 316 -26.88 -9.77 -11.08
CA THR A 316 -27.34 -8.44 -11.51
C THR A 316 -28.00 -8.48 -12.89
N ASN A 317 -27.53 -9.35 -13.78
CA ASN A 317 -28.16 -9.55 -15.09
C ASN A 317 -29.49 -10.30 -15.01
N ILE A 318 -29.62 -11.30 -14.13
CA ILE A 318 -30.85 -12.09 -13.99
C ILE A 318 -31.95 -11.23 -13.37
N VAL A 319 -31.65 -10.45 -12.34
CA VAL A 319 -32.64 -9.57 -11.69
C VAL A 319 -33.15 -8.51 -12.67
N ILE A 320 -32.28 -7.90 -13.48
CA ILE A 320 -32.69 -6.92 -14.50
C ILE A 320 -33.58 -7.58 -15.56
N ILE A 321 -33.21 -8.78 -16.05
CA ILE A 321 -34.01 -9.51 -17.04
C ILE A 321 -35.40 -9.85 -16.48
N VAL A 322 -35.47 -10.33 -15.24
CA VAL A 322 -36.75 -10.67 -14.57
C VAL A 322 -37.62 -9.42 -14.39
N VAL A 323 -37.04 -8.30 -13.94
CA VAL A 323 -37.77 -7.03 -13.79
C VAL A 323 -38.29 -6.53 -15.15
N VAL A 324 -37.48 -6.61 -16.21
CA VAL A 324 -37.88 -6.21 -17.57
C VAL A 324 -39.02 -7.11 -18.09
N ILE A 325 -38.95 -8.43 -17.87
CA ILE A 325 -40.01 -9.37 -18.25
C ILE A 325 -41.30 -9.07 -17.49
N VAL A 326 -41.22 -8.81 -16.18
CA VAL A 326 -42.40 -8.47 -15.36
C VAL A 326 -43.05 -7.17 -15.83
N ILE A 327 -42.27 -6.12 -16.11
CA ILE A 327 -42.80 -4.86 -16.65
C ILE A 327 -43.45 -5.07 -18.02
N ALA A 328 -42.83 -5.85 -18.92
CA ALA A 328 -43.39 -6.16 -20.23
C ALA A 328 -44.73 -6.91 -20.11
N LEU A 329 -44.82 -7.91 -19.22
CA LEU A 329 -46.06 -8.66 -18.98
C LEU A 329 -47.19 -7.76 -18.44
N LEU A 330 -46.87 -6.82 -17.53
CA LEU A 330 -47.84 -5.86 -17.01
C LEU A 330 -48.35 -4.90 -18.09
N LEU A 331 -47.48 -4.45 -19.01
CA LEU A 331 -47.87 -3.62 -20.14
C LEU A 331 -48.79 -4.38 -21.11
N VAL A 332 -48.48 -5.63 -21.43
CA VAL A 332 -49.31 -6.48 -22.30
C VAL A 332 -50.68 -6.74 -21.66
N ALA A 333 -50.72 -7.06 -20.36
CA ALA A 333 -51.97 -7.23 -19.63
C ALA A 333 -52.82 -5.95 -19.63
N GLY A 334 -52.18 -4.79 -19.45
CA GLY A 334 -52.83 -3.48 -19.54
C GLY A 334 -53.44 -3.19 -20.92
N LEU A 335 -52.71 -3.52 -22.01
CA LEU A 335 -53.20 -3.38 -23.39
C LEU A 335 -54.38 -4.32 -23.68
N ILE A 336 -54.32 -5.57 -23.20
CA ILE A 336 -55.42 -6.54 -23.34
C ILE A 336 -56.66 -6.05 -22.58
N LEU A 337 -56.50 -5.60 -21.34
CA LEU A 337 -57.59 -5.01 -20.55
C LEU A 337 -58.20 -3.80 -21.27
N MET A 338 -57.39 -2.89 -21.77
CA MET A 338 -57.86 -1.73 -22.53
C MET A 338 -58.64 -2.13 -23.79
N PHE A 339 -58.17 -3.14 -24.52
CA PHE A 339 -58.85 -3.66 -25.72
C PHE A 339 -60.19 -4.33 -25.37
N VAL A 340 -60.23 -5.10 -24.27
CA VAL A 340 -61.46 -5.69 -23.75
C VAL A 340 -62.44 -4.61 -23.29
N PHE A 341 -61.98 -3.57 -22.59
CA PHE A 341 -62.81 -2.42 -22.20
C PHE A 341 -63.33 -1.64 -23.41
N ARG A 342 -62.51 -1.42 -24.44
CA ARG A 342 -62.94 -0.79 -25.70
C ARG A 342 -64.00 -1.61 -26.42
N LYS A 343 -63.88 -2.95 -26.45
CA LYS A 343 -64.93 -3.84 -26.98
C LYS A 343 -66.20 -3.85 -26.13
N LYS A 344 -66.10 -3.67 -24.81
CA LYS A 344 -67.25 -3.62 -23.89
C LYS A 344 -68.00 -2.27 -23.99
N CYS A 345 -67.30 -1.16 -24.16
CA CYS A 345 -67.90 0.15 -24.41
C CYS A 345 -68.46 0.28 -25.85
N GLY A 346 -67.88 -0.39 -26.84
CA GLY A 346 -68.42 -0.44 -28.21
C GLY A 346 -69.75 -1.19 -28.38
N LYS A 347 -70.23 -1.90 -27.34
CA LYS A 347 -71.55 -2.57 -27.35
C LYS A 347 -72.62 -1.84 -26.50
N ARG A 348 -72.31 -0.67 -25.94
CA ARG A 348 -73.29 0.20 -25.26
C ARG A 348 -73.36 1.57 -25.94
N SER A 349 -73.80 1.59 -27.20
CA SER A 349 -74.41 2.79 -27.79
C SER A 349 -75.27 2.38 -28.99
N ALA A 350 -76.49 1.94 -28.69
CA ALA A 350 -77.63 2.10 -29.58
C ALA A 350 -78.84 2.37 -28.68
N ASN A 351 -79.52 3.49 -28.97
CA ASN A 351 -80.76 4.00 -28.37
C ASN A 351 -80.63 4.97 -27.18
N ARG A 352 -80.65 6.29 -27.43
CA ARG A 352 -81.88 7.13 -27.41
C ARG A 352 -81.57 8.65 -27.50
N ILE A 353 -82.25 9.28 -28.47
CA ILE A 353 -83.08 10.50 -28.41
C ILE A 353 -82.44 11.88 -28.18
N SER A 354 -82.81 12.75 -29.12
CA SER A 354 -82.65 14.20 -29.30
C SER A 354 -82.78 15.10 -28.06
N GLY A 355 -82.10 16.24 -28.11
CA GLY A 355 -82.38 17.39 -27.26
C GLY A 355 -81.32 18.49 -27.38
N THR A 356 -81.64 19.49 -28.19
CA THR A 356 -80.98 20.80 -28.36
C THR A 356 -80.72 21.56 -27.04
N THR A 357 -79.58 22.26 -26.92
CA THR A 357 -79.44 23.74 -26.80
C THR A 357 -78.04 24.14 -26.30
N ASN A 358 -77.35 25.00 -27.06
CA ASN A 358 -76.33 25.95 -26.59
C ASN A 358 -77.03 27.12 -25.84
N PRO A 359 -76.39 27.96 -24.98
CA PRO A 359 -75.13 28.63 -25.30
C PRO A 359 -74.16 29.02 -24.14
N THR A 360 -72.92 29.27 -24.54
CA THR A 360 -71.92 30.28 -24.12
C THR A 360 -71.95 31.03 -22.76
N PHE A 361 -70.71 31.31 -22.30
CA PHE A 361 -70.13 32.62 -21.92
C PHE A 361 -69.82 32.94 -20.43
N TYR A 362 -68.62 33.54 -20.27
CA TYR A 362 -68.11 34.46 -19.22
C TYR A 362 -67.40 33.93 -17.95
N GLN A 363 -66.09 34.23 -17.90
CA GLN A 363 -65.30 34.58 -16.70
C GLN A 363 -65.90 35.81 -15.99
N PRO A 364 -65.62 36.03 -14.69
CA PRO A 364 -64.68 37.13 -14.41
C PRO A 364 -63.77 36.91 -13.19
N GLN A 365 -62.59 37.53 -13.27
CA GLN A 365 -61.83 37.99 -12.12
C GLN A 365 -62.50 39.22 -11.47
N VAL A 366 -62.22 39.51 -10.20
CA VAL A 366 -61.80 40.83 -9.67
C VAL A 366 -61.62 40.77 -8.13
N LYS A 367 -60.77 41.69 -7.69
CA LYS A 367 -60.00 41.87 -6.46
C LYS A 367 -60.78 42.39 -5.23
N SER A 368 -60.08 42.32 -4.09
CA SER A 368 -59.84 43.42 -3.11
C SER A 368 -60.71 43.48 -1.83
N GLY A 369 -60.02 43.56 -0.68
CA GLY A 369 -60.31 44.60 0.33
C GLY A 369 -60.89 44.18 1.69
N SER A 370 -59.99 43.92 2.64
CA SER A 370 -59.91 44.46 4.02
C SER A 370 -61.09 44.46 5.02
N ASN A 371 -60.79 43.86 6.19
CA ASN A 371 -60.92 44.40 7.56
C ASN A 371 -62.20 44.23 8.41
N VAL A 372 -61.97 43.61 9.59
CA VAL A 372 -62.36 44.03 10.96
C VAL A 372 -63.42 43.22 11.73
N SER A 373 -63.01 42.91 12.99
CA SER A 373 -63.75 42.62 14.23
C SER A 373 -64.05 41.18 14.67
N THR A 374 -63.50 40.87 15.85
CA THR A 374 -63.73 39.76 16.81
C THR A 374 -65.11 39.86 17.49
N PRO A 375 -65.55 38.79 18.19
CA PRO A 375 -65.35 38.76 19.66
C PRO A 375 -64.89 37.39 20.24
N GLU A 376 -64.36 37.47 21.47
CA GLU A 376 -63.83 36.41 22.35
C GLU A 376 -64.86 35.34 22.79
N LEU A 377 -64.38 34.15 23.19
CA LEU A 377 -64.60 33.64 24.56
C LEU A 377 -63.67 32.48 24.98
N SER A 378 -63.13 32.64 26.19
CA SER A 378 -62.78 31.64 27.23
C SER A 378 -61.53 30.76 27.14
N THR A 379 -60.66 31.04 28.09
CA THR A 379 -59.47 30.33 28.57
C THR A 379 -59.82 29.20 29.55
N LYS A 380 -59.19 28.03 29.37
CA LYS A 380 -58.51 27.18 30.38
C LYS A 380 -58.45 25.73 29.91
N ASN A 381 -57.23 25.24 29.67
CA ASN A 381 -56.71 24.01 30.27
C ASN A 381 -55.23 23.87 29.86
N VAL A 382 -54.37 24.30 30.78
CA VAL A 382 -52.93 24.04 30.75
C VAL A 382 -52.73 22.61 31.25
N TYR A 383 -52.26 21.72 30.39
CA TYR A 383 -51.68 20.43 30.81
C TYR A 383 -50.18 20.62 31.06
N PRO A 384 -49.61 20.04 32.14
CA PRO A 384 -48.18 20.11 32.40
C PRO A 384 -47.39 19.29 31.36
N PRO A 385 -46.14 19.66 31.06
CA PRO A 385 -45.29 18.91 30.15
C PRO A 385 -44.96 17.51 30.73
N PRO A 386 -44.77 16.49 29.87
CA PRO A 386 -44.40 15.15 30.32
C PRO A 386 -42.99 15.15 30.96
N PRO A 387 -42.72 14.24 31.92
CA PRO A 387 -41.42 14.14 32.56
C PRO A 387 -40.32 13.75 31.55
N PRO A 388 -39.06 14.17 31.79
CA PRO A 388 -37.95 13.85 30.91
C PRO A 388 -37.70 12.32 30.85
N PRO A 389 -37.28 11.78 29.69
CA PRO A 389 -36.96 10.37 29.57
C PRO A 389 -35.79 10.01 30.50
N ALA A 390 -35.92 8.86 31.17
CA ALA A 390 -34.90 8.29 32.03
C ALA A 390 -33.56 8.16 31.28
N LYS A 391 -32.47 8.51 31.96
CA LYS A 391 -31.09 8.32 31.46
C LYS A 391 -30.95 6.91 30.88
N PRO A 392 -30.49 6.74 29.63
CA PRO A 392 -30.21 5.41 29.10
C PRO A 392 -29.15 4.74 29.98
N LYS A 393 -29.44 3.53 30.47
CA LYS A 393 -28.44 2.64 31.05
C LYS A 393 -27.33 2.48 30.02
N LYS A 394 -26.09 2.73 30.45
CA LYS A 394 -24.87 2.45 29.67
C LYS A 394 -24.99 1.04 29.09
N PRO A 395 -24.86 0.83 27.77
CA PRO A 395 -24.80 -0.50 27.20
C PRO A 395 -23.63 -1.25 27.86
N GLN A 396 -23.92 -2.37 28.52
CA GLN A 396 -22.88 -3.33 28.88
C GLN A 396 -22.32 -3.87 27.56
N VAL A 397 -21.09 -3.48 27.26
CA VAL A 397 -20.29 -4.13 26.21
C VAL A 397 -20.25 -5.63 26.55
N PRO A 398 -20.70 -6.53 25.65
CA PRO A 398 -20.45 -7.94 25.83
C PRO A 398 -18.94 -8.13 25.92
N GLN A 399 -18.45 -8.68 27.04
CA GLN A 399 -17.07 -9.12 27.11
C GLN A 399 -16.83 -10.13 25.96
N PRO A 400 -15.73 -10.01 25.21
CA PRO A 400 -15.38 -11.01 24.22
C PRO A 400 -15.24 -12.38 24.89
N PRO A 401 -15.61 -13.49 24.22
CA PRO A 401 -15.43 -14.82 24.78
C PRO A 401 -13.98 -15.03 25.20
N SER A 402 -13.78 -15.59 26.40
CA SER A 402 -12.47 -16.00 26.93
C SER A 402 -11.73 -16.80 25.86
N ARG A 403 -10.57 -16.30 25.42
CA ARG A 403 -9.63 -17.02 24.56
C ARG A 403 -8.89 -18.04 25.42
N ASP A 404 -9.61 -19.07 25.86
CA ASP A 404 -8.98 -20.34 26.21
C ASP A 404 -8.72 -21.09 24.91
N GLY A 405 -7.46 -21.12 24.44
CA GLY A 405 -7.05 -22.04 23.37
C GLY A 405 -6.02 -21.59 22.33
N TYR A 406 -5.41 -20.40 22.42
CA TYR A 406 -4.28 -20.05 21.54
C TYR A 406 -3.06 -19.62 22.36
N GLN A 407 -2.17 -20.57 22.61
CA GLN A 407 -0.82 -20.34 23.16
C GLN A 407 0.09 -19.84 22.04
N ALA A 408 0.62 -18.62 22.19
CA ALA A 408 1.78 -18.18 21.40
C ALA A 408 3.01 -19.06 21.73
N PRO A 409 3.92 -19.35 20.80
CA PRO A 409 5.17 -20.02 21.12
C PRO A 409 5.98 -19.17 22.09
N GLN A 410 6.03 -19.59 23.36
CA GLN A 410 6.87 -19.00 24.38
C GLN A 410 8.30 -19.50 24.18
N PHE A 411 9.20 -18.67 23.66
CA PHE A 411 10.63 -18.90 23.83
C PHE A 411 10.96 -18.74 25.32
N SER A 412 11.17 -19.87 25.99
CA SER A 412 11.57 -19.91 27.39
C SER A 412 13.03 -19.46 27.52
N VAL A 413 13.24 -18.20 27.88
CA VAL A 413 14.50 -17.77 28.49
C VAL A 413 14.51 -18.37 29.91
N LYS A 414 15.31 -19.42 30.12
CA LYS A 414 15.54 -19.97 31.46
C LYS A 414 16.38 -18.98 32.26
N THR A 415 15.74 -18.12 33.03
CA THR A 415 16.37 -17.43 34.17
C THR A 415 16.21 -18.30 35.41
N SER A 416 17.20 -19.17 35.67
CA SER A 416 17.37 -19.75 37.01
C SER A 416 18.11 -18.71 37.87
N VAL A 417 17.36 -18.00 38.70
CA VAL A 417 17.94 -17.38 39.91
C VAL A 417 17.93 -18.45 40.98
N GLU A 418 19.05 -19.16 41.11
CA GLU A 418 19.31 -20.02 42.25
C GLU A 418 20.38 -19.38 43.14
N SER A 419 20.07 -19.38 44.43
CA SER A 419 20.75 -18.74 45.55
C SER A 419 22.28 -18.72 45.47
N ALA A 420 22.85 -17.54 45.74
CA ALA A 420 24.26 -17.32 45.97
C ALA A 420 24.81 -18.26 47.06
N LYS A 421 25.56 -19.28 46.63
CA LYS A 421 26.53 -19.99 47.48
C LYS A 421 27.93 -19.67 46.95
N LYS A 422 28.76 -19.12 47.86
CA LYS A 422 30.18 -18.78 47.69
C LYS A 422 30.90 -19.77 46.76
N SER A 423 31.57 -19.24 45.74
CA SER A 423 32.65 -19.92 45.03
C SER A 423 34.01 -19.28 45.35
N PRO A 424 35.11 -20.06 45.23
CA PRO A 424 36.42 -19.72 45.77
C PRO A 424 37.19 -18.72 44.91
N ALA A 425 38.15 -18.03 45.52
CA ALA A 425 39.06 -17.12 44.86
C ALA A 425 39.87 -17.84 43.75
N ILE A 426 39.74 -17.36 42.52
CA ILE A 426 40.63 -17.72 41.41
C ILE A 426 41.81 -16.76 41.42
N GLN A 427 43.02 -17.32 41.54
CA GLN A 427 44.28 -16.61 41.51
C GLN A 427 44.51 -15.93 40.16
N ARG A 428 44.97 -14.67 40.21
CA ARG A 428 45.38 -13.88 39.06
C ARG A 428 46.69 -14.45 38.49
N PRO A 429 46.77 -14.79 37.18
CA PRO A 429 48.06 -15.07 36.55
C PRO A 429 48.90 -13.79 36.51
N THR A 430 50.04 -13.81 37.20
CA THR A 430 51.12 -12.85 37.03
C THR A 430 51.94 -13.23 35.81
N ASN A 431 51.65 -12.62 34.66
CA ASN A 431 52.59 -12.57 33.54
C ASN A 431 52.97 -11.10 33.30
N ALA A 432 54.27 -10.81 33.40
CA ALA A 432 54.85 -9.51 33.16
C ALA A 432 54.74 -9.12 31.67
N PRO A 433 54.59 -7.83 31.33
CA PRO A 433 54.59 -7.37 29.95
C PRO A 433 56.00 -7.53 29.32
N PRO A 434 56.10 -7.82 28.00
CA PRO A 434 57.37 -7.91 27.29
C PRO A 434 58.09 -6.55 27.18
N PRO A 435 59.43 -6.53 27.05
CA PRO A 435 60.21 -5.29 27.03
C PRO A 435 60.00 -4.47 25.75
N VAL A 436 60.00 -3.14 25.93
CA VAL A 436 59.86 -2.13 24.87
C VAL A 436 61.15 -2.06 24.02
N PRO A 437 61.09 -2.07 22.68
CA PRO A 437 62.26 -1.89 21.82
C PRO A 437 62.83 -0.46 21.92
N THR A 438 64.15 -0.34 22.12
CA THR A 438 64.88 0.93 22.35
C THR A 438 65.53 1.54 21.10
N THR A 439 65.14 1.16 19.88
CA THR A 439 65.74 1.77 18.67
C THR A 439 64.68 2.20 17.65
N LYS A 440 64.77 3.48 17.26
CA LYS A 440 63.93 4.13 16.24
C LYS A 440 64.36 3.63 14.84
N PRO A 441 63.46 3.19 13.95
CA PRO A 441 63.81 2.82 12.59
C PRO A 441 64.36 4.01 11.80
N ALA A 442 65.35 3.77 10.95
CA ALA A 442 65.88 4.76 10.02
C ALA A 442 64.81 5.19 8.99
N PRO A 443 64.85 6.44 8.49
CA PRO A 443 63.92 6.90 7.47
C PRO A 443 64.07 6.10 6.16
N PRO A 444 62.99 5.88 5.39
CA PRO A 444 63.07 5.24 4.10
C PRO A 444 63.91 6.06 3.11
N THR A 445 64.71 5.36 2.31
CA THR A 445 65.53 5.94 1.23
C THR A 445 64.65 6.62 0.19
N ALA A 446 65.07 7.80 -0.29
CA ALA A 446 64.35 8.56 -1.30
C ALA A 446 64.15 7.75 -2.61
N PRO A 447 63.01 7.89 -3.29
CA PRO A 447 62.77 7.23 -4.56
C PRO A 447 63.75 7.73 -5.65
N PRO A 448 64.15 6.88 -6.60
CA PRO A 448 65.03 7.29 -7.69
C PRO A 448 64.36 8.38 -8.55
N LYS A 449 65.16 9.37 -8.95
CA LYS A 449 64.71 10.48 -9.82
C LYS A 449 64.20 9.92 -11.15
N ALA A 450 63.02 10.38 -11.56
CA ALA A 450 62.46 10.11 -12.88
C ALA A 450 63.43 10.57 -13.99
N LEU A 451 63.70 9.68 -14.95
CA LEU A 451 64.38 10.02 -16.20
C LEU A 451 63.50 11.00 -16.99
N LYS A 452 64.07 12.14 -17.39
CA LYS A 452 63.41 13.07 -18.32
C LYS A 452 63.19 12.36 -19.67
N PRO A 453 62.03 12.56 -20.32
CA PRO A 453 61.84 12.08 -21.68
C PRO A 453 62.80 12.81 -22.64
N PRO A 454 63.23 12.14 -23.73
CA PRO A 454 64.06 12.77 -24.73
C PRO A 454 63.29 13.89 -25.42
N VAL A 455 63.91 15.08 -25.46
CA VAL A 455 63.48 16.18 -26.30
C VAL A 455 63.65 15.73 -27.75
N LYS A 456 62.54 15.65 -28.51
CA LYS A 456 62.61 15.69 -29.97
C LYS A 456 62.82 17.15 -30.36
N ASN A 457 63.90 17.38 -31.10
CA ASN A 457 64.40 18.61 -31.75
C ASN A 457 63.53 19.86 -31.66
#